data_AF-A0A1N7PR76-F1
#
_entry.id   AF-A0A1N7PR76-F1
#
_cell.length_a   1.000
_cell.length_b   1.000
_cell.length_c   1.000
_cell.angle_alpha   90.00
_cell.angle_beta   90.00
_cell.angle_gamma   90.00
#
_symmetry.space_group_name_H-M   'P 1'
#
loop_
_entity.id
_entity.type
_entity.pdbx_description
1 polymer ?
#
loop_
_entity_poly.entity_id
_entity_poly.type
_entity_poly.pdbx_seq_one_letter_code
_entity_poly.pdbx_strand_id
1 'polypeptide(L)'
;MTLSMQSFALAWSETPPTPLFVNVTPSSLTNKLFLEYLEILFEKGICFPEQLVIEIVEYIPYDVTHLSAVIQTVRSRGVRIALDDVGIGSNTFSSVAVLEPDWVKVDRTLIRGISGTPAKQEFLSRLVQIMGSGERIIAEGIETHEDLETIRSMGIFKSQGYYWSAPLSVPQIQSLLQTIEQKRHELLKLVETTVWTDPTVLAKSEEIDRLVTLYYRLWNKVRNPNRSLS
;
A
#
# COMPACT_ATOMS: atom_id res chain seq x y z
N MET A 1 -0.63 5.44 -0.33
CA MET A 1 -1.96 5.89 0.14
C MET A 1 -2.98 4.89 -0.33
N THR A 2 -3.54 4.16 0.62
CA THR A 2 -4.50 3.10 0.39
C THR A 2 -5.81 3.67 -0.16
N LEU A 3 -6.40 3.04 -1.18
CA LEU A 3 -7.82 3.20 -1.49
C LEU A 3 -8.58 1.95 -1.09
N SER A 4 -9.87 2.10 -0.90
CA SER A 4 -10.79 0.98 -0.87
C SER A 4 -11.63 0.99 -2.18
N MET A 5 -12.32 -0.10 -2.50
CA MET A 5 -12.60 -0.53 -3.88
C MET A 5 -13.53 0.39 -4.71
N GLN A 6 -14.47 1.13 -4.12
CA GLN A 6 -15.30 2.08 -4.89
C GLN A 6 -14.56 3.40 -5.17
N SER A 7 -13.53 3.76 -4.39
CA SER A 7 -12.65 4.90 -4.68
C SER A 7 -11.71 4.65 -5.83
N PHE A 8 -11.38 3.39 -6.04
CA PHE A 8 -10.50 2.91 -7.09
C PHE A 8 -11.04 3.33 -8.47
N ALA A 9 -12.34 3.14 -8.71
CA ALA A 9 -13.00 3.50 -9.98
C ALA A 9 -12.99 5.02 -10.27
N LEU A 10 -12.94 5.86 -9.24
CA LEU A 10 -12.93 7.31 -9.36
C LEU A 10 -11.54 7.93 -9.47
N ALA A 11 -10.50 7.26 -8.96
CA ALA A 11 -9.12 7.60 -9.27
C ALA A 11 -8.76 7.31 -10.74
N TRP A 12 -9.50 6.39 -11.37
CA TRP A 12 -9.22 5.80 -12.67
C TRP A 12 -9.53 6.68 -13.89
N SER A 13 -10.50 7.59 -13.81
CA SER A 13 -10.95 8.32 -15.00
C SER A 13 -9.97 9.39 -15.52
N GLU A 14 -8.94 9.75 -14.75
CA GLU A 14 -8.12 10.95 -15.02
C GLU A 14 -6.61 10.84 -14.68
N THR A 15 -6.07 9.66 -14.35
CA THR A 15 -4.66 9.49 -13.89
C THR A 15 -3.68 8.95 -14.95
N PRO A 16 -2.35 9.23 -14.83
CA PRO A 16 -1.31 8.73 -15.73
C PRO A 16 -1.19 7.19 -15.67
N PRO A 17 -0.31 6.52 -16.45
CA PRO A 17 -0.07 5.08 -16.40
C PRO A 17 0.68 4.66 -15.11
N THR A 18 0.24 5.14 -13.96
CA THR A 18 0.81 4.84 -12.64
C THR A 18 0.04 3.72 -11.97
N PRO A 19 0.74 2.70 -11.43
CA PRO A 19 0.10 1.61 -10.69
C PRO A 19 -0.62 2.13 -9.44
N LEU A 20 -1.75 1.51 -9.14
CA LEU A 20 -2.64 1.82 -8.04
C LEU A 20 -2.47 0.83 -6.90
N PHE A 21 -2.01 1.32 -5.75
CA PHE A 21 -1.71 0.52 -4.57
C PHE A 21 -2.94 0.45 -3.65
N VAL A 22 -3.36 -0.76 -3.30
CA VAL A 22 -4.53 -1.06 -2.48
C VAL A 22 -4.10 -1.97 -1.33
N ASN A 23 -4.31 -1.53 -0.09
CA ASN A 23 -4.07 -2.41 1.06
C ASN A 23 -5.14 -3.48 1.14
N VAL A 24 -4.70 -4.70 1.34
CA VAL A 24 -5.55 -5.88 1.51
C VAL A 24 -4.97 -6.68 2.66
N THR A 25 -5.81 -7.02 3.63
CA THR A 25 -5.37 -7.91 4.70
C THR A 25 -5.14 -9.32 4.14
N PRO A 26 -4.24 -10.11 4.74
CA PRO A 26 -4.06 -11.51 4.34
C PRO A 26 -5.38 -12.30 4.33
N SER A 27 -6.25 -12.07 5.33
CA SER A 27 -7.57 -12.71 5.44
C SER A 27 -8.57 -12.29 4.36
N SER A 28 -8.47 -11.07 3.85
CA SER A 28 -9.28 -10.63 2.70
C SER A 28 -8.80 -11.30 1.42
N LEU A 29 -7.48 -11.36 1.22
CA LEU A 29 -6.92 -11.90 0.00
C LEU A 29 -7.25 -13.38 -0.15
N THR A 30 -7.23 -14.14 0.95
CA THR A 30 -7.58 -15.57 0.98
C THR A 30 -9.09 -15.83 0.94
N ASN A 31 -9.93 -14.80 1.00
CA ASN A 31 -11.37 -14.93 0.89
C ASN A 31 -11.79 -15.11 -0.57
N LYS A 32 -12.45 -16.24 -0.87
CA LYS A 32 -12.94 -16.55 -2.21
C LYS A 32 -13.84 -15.45 -2.80
N LEU A 33 -14.71 -14.84 -1.99
CA LEU A 33 -15.63 -13.80 -2.46
C LEU A 33 -14.89 -12.52 -2.86
N PHE A 34 -13.77 -12.22 -2.20
CA PHE A 34 -12.93 -11.08 -2.57
C PHE A 34 -12.30 -11.31 -3.96
N LEU A 35 -11.79 -12.52 -4.22
CA LEU A 35 -11.23 -12.88 -5.53
C LEU A 35 -12.30 -12.87 -6.62
N GLU A 36 -13.48 -13.44 -6.38
CA GLU A 36 -14.63 -13.38 -7.31
C GLU A 36 -15.01 -11.94 -7.63
N TYR A 37 -14.95 -11.04 -6.64
CA TYR A 37 -15.23 -9.63 -6.85
C TYR A 37 -14.16 -8.91 -7.68
N LEU A 38 -12.87 -9.20 -7.48
CA LEU A 38 -11.79 -8.68 -8.33
C LEU A 38 -11.98 -9.09 -9.79
N GLU A 39 -12.34 -10.35 -10.04
CA GLU A 39 -12.62 -10.85 -11.39
C GLU A 39 -13.75 -10.05 -12.07
N ILE A 40 -14.85 -9.79 -11.35
CA ILE A 40 -15.95 -8.97 -11.87
C ILE A 40 -15.47 -7.56 -12.24
N LEU A 41 -14.57 -6.96 -11.46
CA LEU A 41 -14.02 -5.64 -11.77
C LEU A 41 -13.14 -5.64 -13.02
N PHE A 42 -12.35 -6.70 -13.21
CA PHE A 42 -11.51 -6.88 -14.39
C PHE A 42 -12.36 -7.09 -15.65
N GLU A 43 -13.34 -7.99 -15.59
CA GLU A 43 -14.25 -8.28 -16.71
C GLU A 43 -15.05 -7.05 -17.16
N LYS A 44 -15.45 -6.19 -16.20
CA LYS A 44 -16.18 -4.95 -16.49
C LYS A 44 -15.28 -3.80 -16.97
N GLY A 45 -13.97 -3.99 -17.04
CA GLY A 45 -13.01 -2.95 -17.41
C GLY A 45 -12.96 -1.77 -16.42
N ILE A 46 -13.41 -2.00 -15.18
CA ILE A 46 -13.37 -0.99 -14.10
C ILE A 46 -11.95 -0.88 -13.55
N CYS A 47 -11.20 -1.98 -13.59
CA CYS A 47 -9.80 -2.08 -13.17
C CYS A 47 -9.03 -2.94 -14.19
N PHE A 48 -7.79 -2.55 -14.51
CA PHE A 48 -6.85 -3.35 -15.28
C PHE A 48 -5.86 -4.02 -14.31
N PRO A 49 -5.76 -5.36 -14.29
CA PRO A 49 -4.89 -6.09 -13.37
C PRO A 49 -3.45 -5.58 -13.34
N GLU A 50 -2.88 -5.22 -14.49
CA GLU A 50 -1.47 -4.80 -14.64
C GLU A 50 -1.16 -3.47 -13.94
N GLN A 51 -2.22 -2.71 -13.62
CA GLN A 51 -2.16 -1.45 -12.91
C GLN A 51 -2.56 -1.61 -11.44
N LEU A 52 -3.02 -2.78 -10.98
CA LEU A 52 -3.35 -3.03 -9.58
C LEU A 52 -2.12 -3.57 -8.84
N VAL A 53 -1.81 -2.95 -7.70
CA VAL A 53 -0.82 -3.45 -6.74
C VAL A 53 -1.52 -3.71 -5.41
N ILE A 54 -1.48 -4.96 -4.94
CA ILE A 54 -2.01 -5.34 -3.64
C ILE A 54 -0.90 -5.18 -2.59
N GLU A 55 -1.10 -4.27 -1.65
CA GLU A 55 -0.25 -4.07 -0.47
C GLU A 55 -0.71 -5.00 0.66
N ILE A 56 0.16 -5.91 1.08
CA ILE A 56 -0.08 -6.83 2.19
C ILE A 56 0.74 -6.36 3.38
N VAL A 57 0.06 -6.12 4.50
CA VAL A 57 0.70 -5.64 5.74
C VAL A 57 1.38 -6.81 6.47
N GLU A 58 2.68 -6.66 6.77
CA GLU A 58 3.51 -7.76 7.31
C GLU A 58 3.09 -8.22 8.71
N TYR A 59 2.74 -7.30 9.61
CA TYR A 59 2.55 -7.61 11.04
C TYR A 59 1.25 -8.37 11.35
N ILE A 60 0.33 -8.51 10.38
CA ILE A 60 -0.88 -9.29 10.56
C ILE A 60 -0.50 -10.78 10.46
N PRO A 61 -0.90 -11.66 11.39
CA PRO A 61 -0.59 -13.09 11.28
C PRO A 61 -1.22 -13.73 10.03
N TYR A 62 -0.44 -14.55 9.31
CA TYR A 62 -0.92 -15.33 8.17
C TYR A 62 -0.14 -16.64 7.99
N ASP A 63 -0.76 -17.62 7.34
CA ASP A 63 -0.06 -18.77 6.77
C ASP A 63 0.59 -18.35 5.46
N VAL A 64 1.91 -18.22 5.47
CA VAL A 64 2.71 -17.75 4.32
C VAL A 64 2.59 -18.69 3.12
N THR A 65 2.39 -19.99 3.33
CA THR A 65 2.26 -20.98 2.24
C THR A 65 0.91 -20.83 1.56
N HIS A 66 -0.15 -20.72 2.36
CA HIS A 66 -1.49 -20.51 1.83
C HIS A 66 -1.61 -19.16 1.12
N LEU A 67 -1.07 -18.10 1.73
CA LEU A 67 -1.06 -16.76 1.14
C LEU A 67 -0.28 -16.72 -0.17
N SER A 68 0.87 -17.41 -0.25
CA SER A 68 1.66 -17.51 -1.48
C SER A 68 0.85 -18.13 -2.63
N ALA A 69 0.10 -19.21 -2.39
CA ALA A 69 -0.75 -19.83 -3.42
C ALA A 69 -1.82 -18.86 -3.96
N VAL A 70 -2.42 -18.07 -3.07
CA VAL A 70 -3.42 -17.07 -3.47
C VAL A 70 -2.78 -15.90 -4.22
N ILE A 71 -1.61 -15.45 -3.78
CA ILE A 71 -0.80 -14.44 -4.49
C ILE A 71 -0.49 -14.89 -5.91
N GLN A 72 -0.09 -16.16 -6.11
CA GLN A 72 0.18 -16.69 -7.45
C GLN A 72 -1.08 -16.68 -8.32
N THR A 73 -2.25 -16.91 -7.74
CA THR A 73 -3.54 -16.83 -8.45
C THR A 73 -3.80 -15.42 -8.96
N VAL A 74 -3.68 -14.38 -8.12
CA VAL A 74 -3.91 -13.00 -8.57
C VAL A 74 -2.81 -12.50 -9.53
N ARG A 75 -1.57 -12.94 -9.32
CA ARG A 75 -0.45 -12.65 -10.24
C ARG A 75 -0.65 -13.20 -11.63
N SER A 76 -1.26 -14.38 -11.76
CA SER A 76 -1.59 -14.97 -13.07
C SER A 76 -2.52 -14.07 -13.91
N ARG A 77 -3.22 -13.12 -13.27
CA ARG A 77 -4.06 -12.11 -13.93
C ARG A 77 -3.32 -10.84 -14.28
N GLY A 78 -2.08 -10.65 -13.83
CA GLY A 78 -1.28 -9.42 -14.05
C GLY A 78 -1.18 -8.51 -12.82
N VAL A 79 -1.87 -8.84 -11.72
CA VAL A 79 -1.81 -8.09 -10.46
C VAL A 79 -0.42 -8.19 -9.85
N ARG A 80 0.11 -7.06 -9.34
CA ARG A 80 1.40 -7.02 -8.65
C ARG A 80 1.19 -6.99 -7.14
N ILE A 81 2.23 -7.37 -6.40
CA ILE A 81 2.19 -7.45 -4.93
C ILE A 81 3.22 -6.51 -4.33
N ALA A 82 2.83 -5.81 -3.27
CA ALA A 82 3.75 -5.11 -2.39
C ALA A 82 3.60 -5.63 -0.96
N LEU A 83 4.70 -5.70 -0.21
CA LEU A 83 4.63 -5.85 1.25
C LEU A 83 4.76 -4.48 1.89
N ASP A 84 3.84 -4.17 2.81
CA ASP A 84 3.81 -2.93 3.57
C ASP A 84 4.34 -3.11 4.99
N ASP A 85 4.84 -2.03 5.56
CA ASP A 85 5.37 -1.97 6.93
C ASP A 85 6.47 -3.02 7.23
N VAL A 86 7.31 -3.30 6.22
CA VAL A 86 8.35 -4.32 6.36
C VAL A 86 9.39 -3.90 7.39
N GLY A 87 9.65 -4.81 8.32
CA GLY A 87 10.62 -4.66 9.40
C GLY A 87 10.01 -4.23 10.74
N ILE A 88 8.68 -4.10 10.80
CA ILE A 88 7.93 -4.04 12.06
C ILE A 88 7.67 -5.45 12.60
N GLY A 89 7.48 -6.44 11.73
CA GLY A 89 7.21 -7.83 12.09
C GLY A 89 8.44 -8.68 12.35
N SER A 90 8.25 -9.88 12.91
CA SER A 90 9.33 -10.82 13.26
C SER A 90 9.80 -11.69 12.08
N ASN A 91 9.06 -11.74 10.97
CA ASN A 91 9.25 -12.71 9.88
C ASN A 91 9.50 -12.05 8.52
N THR A 92 9.99 -10.82 8.50
CA THR A 92 10.21 -10.01 7.28
C THR A 92 10.93 -10.79 6.17
N PHE A 93 12.14 -11.30 6.44
CA PHE A 93 12.96 -11.91 5.40
C PHE A 93 12.35 -13.19 4.85
N SER A 94 11.80 -14.04 5.73
CA SER A 94 11.11 -15.27 5.33
C SER A 94 9.88 -14.97 4.47
N SER A 95 9.12 -13.94 4.83
CA SER A 95 7.91 -13.54 4.09
C SER A 95 8.26 -12.98 2.72
N VAL A 96 9.29 -12.13 2.63
CA VAL A 96 9.79 -11.61 1.34
C VAL A 96 10.28 -12.77 0.46
N ALA A 97 11.01 -13.73 1.03
CA ALA A 97 11.55 -14.87 0.27
C ALA A 97 10.46 -15.81 -0.26
N VAL A 98 9.36 -16.00 0.47
CA VAL A 98 8.28 -16.93 0.07
C VAL A 98 7.21 -16.26 -0.79
N LEU A 99 6.89 -14.98 -0.53
CA LEU A 99 5.87 -14.23 -1.26
C LEU A 99 6.44 -13.54 -2.51
N GLU A 100 7.77 -13.36 -2.56
CA GLU A 100 8.52 -12.76 -3.67
C GLU A 100 7.88 -11.45 -4.20
N PRO A 101 7.57 -10.46 -3.35
CA PRO A 101 6.77 -9.30 -3.73
C PRO A 101 7.47 -8.45 -4.80
N ASP A 102 6.68 -7.76 -5.63
CA ASP A 102 7.17 -6.82 -6.64
C ASP A 102 7.83 -5.61 -5.98
N TRP A 103 7.25 -5.14 -4.87
CA TRP A 103 7.81 -4.09 -4.03
C TRP A 103 7.79 -4.42 -2.53
N VAL A 104 8.71 -3.82 -1.81
CA VAL A 104 8.70 -3.78 -0.35
C VAL A 104 8.73 -2.32 0.09
N LYS A 105 7.81 -1.94 0.97
CA LYS A 105 7.80 -0.65 1.64
C LYS A 105 8.40 -0.82 3.03
N VAL A 106 9.49 -0.10 3.27
CA VAL A 106 10.23 -0.17 4.54
C VAL A 106 9.77 0.96 5.43
N ASP A 107 9.24 0.59 6.59
CA ASP A 107 8.67 1.55 7.54
C ASP A 107 9.69 2.57 8.05
N ARG A 108 9.19 3.77 8.38
CA ARG A 108 9.98 4.89 8.90
C ARG A 108 10.83 4.54 10.11
N THR A 109 10.45 3.56 10.93
CA THR A 109 11.25 3.15 12.10
C THR A 109 12.62 2.63 11.70
N LEU A 110 12.76 2.04 10.51
CA LEU A 110 14.03 1.55 9.96
C LEU A 110 14.75 2.56 9.06
N ILE A 111 14.04 3.56 8.55
CA ILE A 111 14.62 4.57 7.67
C ILE A 111 15.11 5.79 8.45
N ARG A 112 14.36 6.25 9.45
CA ARG A 112 14.68 7.47 10.19
C ARG A 112 16.02 7.35 10.92
N GLY A 113 16.97 8.22 10.65
CA GLY A 113 18.31 8.21 11.25
C GLY A 113 19.17 7.03 10.79
N ILE A 114 18.86 6.42 9.63
CA ILE A 114 19.65 5.32 9.07
C ILE A 114 21.09 5.74 8.77
N SER A 115 21.33 7.00 8.41
CA SER A 115 22.67 7.56 8.17
C SER A 115 23.64 7.36 9.33
N GLY A 116 23.15 7.45 10.57
CA GLY A 116 23.94 7.26 11.80
C GLY A 116 23.83 5.88 12.43
N THR A 117 23.09 4.94 11.84
CA THR A 117 22.74 3.67 12.49
C THR A 117 23.18 2.46 11.66
N PRO A 118 24.39 1.91 11.90
CA PRO A 118 24.93 0.78 11.14
C PRO A 118 24.02 -0.46 11.11
N ALA A 119 23.30 -0.74 12.20
CA ALA A 119 22.36 -1.85 12.25
C ALA A 119 21.19 -1.71 11.27
N LYS A 120 20.66 -0.48 11.07
CA LYS A 120 19.61 -0.20 10.09
C LYS A 120 20.14 -0.33 8.66
N GLN A 121 21.37 0.14 8.42
CA GLN A 121 22.04 0.00 7.13
C GLN A 121 22.27 -1.47 6.76
N GLU A 122 22.73 -2.29 7.71
CA GLU A 122 22.93 -3.73 7.52
C GLU A 122 21.60 -4.45 7.23
N PHE A 123 20.55 -4.13 7.98
CA PHE A 123 19.21 -4.68 7.72
C PHE A 123 18.75 -4.36 6.29
N LEU A 124 18.85 -3.08 5.89
CA LEU A 124 18.38 -2.63 4.59
C LEU A 124 19.22 -3.21 3.44
N SER A 125 20.54 -3.35 3.64
CA SER A 125 21.45 -4.01 2.68
C SER A 125 21.06 -5.47 2.45
N ARG A 126 20.76 -6.23 3.51
CA ARG A 126 20.27 -7.61 3.38
C ARG A 126 18.93 -7.68 2.66
N LEU A 127 18.02 -6.74 2.93
CA LEU A 127 16.75 -6.66 2.25
C LEU A 127 16.93 -6.37 0.75
N VAL A 128 17.83 -5.47 0.38
CA VAL A 128 18.21 -5.21 -1.04
C VAL A 128 18.70 -6.49 -1.71
N GLN A 129 19.55 -7.27 -1.04
CA GLN A 129 20.06 -8.54 -1.56
C GLN A 129 18.95 -9.56 -1.79
N ILE A 130 18.04 -9.72 -0.82
CA ILE A 130 16.91 -10.65 -0.92
C ILE A 130 15.94 -10.23 -2.04
N MET A 131 15.70 -8.93 -2.19
CA MET A 131 14.89 -8.39 -3.28
C MET A 131 15.60 -8.42 -4.64
N GLY A 132 16.92 -8.66 -4.65
CA GLY A 132 17.78 -8.62 -5.84
C GLY A 132 18.06 -7.21 -6.39
N SER A 133 17.32 -6.18 -5.96
CA SER A 133 17.55 -4.79 -6.35
C SER A 133 16.86 -3.80 -5.40
N GLY A 134 17.54 -2.70 -5.10
CA GLY A 134 16.99 -1.58 -4.32
C GLY A 134 15.87 -0.83 -5.04
N GLU A 135 15.73 -0.98 -6.36
CA GLU A 135 14.60 -0.44 -7.13
C GLU A 135 13.25 -1.03 -6.71
N ARG A 136 13.26 -2.20 -6.07
CA ARG A 136 12.06 -2.86 -5.57
C ARG A 136 11.73 -2.44 -4.14
N ILE A 137 12.49 -1.51 -3.57
CA ILE A 137 12.28 -1.01 -2.22
C ILE A 137 11.76 0.42 -2.28
N ILE A 138 10.79 0.73 -1.42
CA ILE A 138 10.25 2.06 -1.19
C ILE A 138 10.56 2.42 0.26
N ALA A 139 11.43 3.39 0.48
CA ALA A 139 11.80 3.84 1.82
C ALA A 139 10.82 4.90 2.34
N GLU A 140 10.15 4.64 3.47
CA GLU A 140 9.22 5.59 4.07
C GLU A 140 9.84 6.41 5.19
N GLY A 141 9.35 7.63 5.41
CA GLY A 141 9.80 8.48 6.51
C GLY A 141 11.17 9.13 6.32
N ILE A 142 11.58 9.43 5.08
CA ILE A 142 12.76 10.25 4.83
C ILE A 142 12.52 11.68 5.32
N GLU A 143 13.31 12.10 6.31
CA GLU A 143 13.23 13.43 6.92
C GLU A 143 14.49 14.27 6.67
N THR A 144 15.64 13.64 6.39
CA THR A 144 16.94 14.29 6.27
C THR A 144 17.61 13.99 4.93
N HIS A 145 18.53 14.86 4.52
CA HIS A 145 19.31 14.64 3.30
C HIS A 145 20.29 13.47 3.47
N GLU A 146 20.85 13.33 4.66
CA GLU A 146 21.80 12.28 5.03
C GLU A 146 21.15 10.89 4.95
N ASP A 147 19.92 10.73 5.44
CA ASP A 147 19.17 9.47 5.31
C ASP A 147 18.87 9.16 3.84
N LEU A 148 18.53 10.19 3.04
CA LEU A 148 18.27 10.04 1.60
C LEU A 148 19.53 9.57 0.84
N GLU A 149 20.67 10.20 1.06
CA GLU A 149 21.92 9.81 0.39
C GLU A 149 22.36 8.41 0.83
N THR A 150 22.12 8.05 2.10
CA THR A 150 22.39 6.70 2.60
C THR A 150 21.59 5.65 1.83
N ILE A 151 20.26 5.81 1.70
CA ILE A 151 19.45 4.83 0.96
C ILE A 151 19.76 4.80 -0.54
N ARG A 152 20.11 5.95 -1.14
CA ARG A 152 20.52 6.03 -2.55
C ARG A 152 21.80 5.28 -2.82
N SER A 153 22.77 5.37 -1.90
CA SER A 153 24.03 4.62 -1.99
C SER A 153 23.81 3.10 -1.98
N MET A 154 22.68 2.65 -1.42
CA MET A 154 22.24 1.24 -1.42
C MET A 154 21.39 0.87 -2.65
N GLY A 155 21.24 1.78 -3.63
CA GLY A 155 20.44 1.56 -4.84
C GLY A 155 18.93 1.74 -4.64
N ILE A 156 18.49 2.36 -3.54
CA ILE A 156 17.08 2.63 -3.26
C ILE A 156 16.75 4.07 -3.67
N PHE A 157 16.00 4.19 -4.77
CA PHE A 157 15.66 5.50 -5.35
C PHE A 157 14.21 5.93 -5.08
N LYS A 158 13.33 4.99 -4.72
CA LYS A 158 11.94 5.27 -4.38
C LYS A 158 11.85 5.56 -2.89
N SER A 159 11.36 6.73 -2.54
CA SER A 159 11.17 7.12 -1.14
C SER A 159 10.01 8.08 -0.93
N GLN A 160 9.51 8.13 0.29
CA GLN A 160 8.47 9.03 0.75
C GLN A 160 8.86 9.60 2.12
N GLY A 161 8.42 10.82 2.43
CA GLY A 161 8.71 11.45 3.72
C GLY A 161 8.67 12.97 3.66
N TYR A 162 8.73 13.60 4.84
CA TYR A 162 8.63 15.06 4.99
C TYR A 162 9.75 15.83 4.29
N TYR A 163 10.89 15.17 4.00
CA TYR A 163 11.95 15.75 3.18
C TYR A 163 11.46 16.20 1.80
N TRP A 164 10.57 15.42 1.18
CA TRP A 164 10.01 15.74 -0.14
C TRP A 164 8.85 16.71 -0.02
N SER A 165 7.91 16.37 0.86
CA SER A 165 6.76 17.19 1.22
C SER A 165 6.10 16.54 2.42
N ALA A 166 5.63 17.35 3.37
CA ALA A 166 4.52 16.89 4.20
C ALA A 166 3.35 16.46 3.29
N PRO A 167 2.47 15.53 3.72
CA PRO A 167 1.21 15.28 3.02
C PRO A 167 0.58 16.63 2.68
N LEU A 168 0.28 16.87 1.39
CA LEU A 168 -0.10 18.20 0.90
C LEU A 168 -1.09 18.87 1.87
N SER A 169 -0.65 19.97 2.48
CA SER A 169 -1.35 20.64 3.57
C SER A 169 -2.50 21.50 3.04
N VAL A 170 -3.57 20.85 2.60
CA VAL A 170 -4.89 21.48 2.61
C VAL A 170 -5.59 20.97 3.87
N PRO A 171 -6.08 21.83 4.78
CA PRO A 171 -6.73 21.39 6.02
C PRO A 171 -7.83 20.34 5.78
N GLN A 172 -8.54 20.44 4.66
CA GLN A 172 -9.54 19.46 4.21
C GLN A 172 -8.92 18.12 3.83
N ILE A 173 -7.79 18.10 3.10
CA ILE A 173 -7.08 16.86 2.73
C ILE A 173 -6.53 16.18 3.98
N GLN A 174 -5.94 16.96 4.90
CA GLN A 174 -5.33 16.41 6.11
C GLN A 174 -6.39 15.85 7.08
N SER A 175 -7.50 16.56 7.29
CA SER A 175 -8.62 16.07 8.11
C SER A 175 -9.28 14.84 7.49
N LEU A 176 -9.41 14.81 6.16
CA LEU A 176 -9.96 13.67 5.45
C LEU A 176 -9.05 12.44 5.56
N LEU A 177 -7.73 12.62 5.44
CA LEU A 177 -6.76 11.55 5.65
C LEU A 177 -6.82 10.99 7.08
N GLN A 178 -6.89 11.85 8.09
CA GLN A 178 -7.06 11.42 9.48
C GLN A 178 -8.34 10.62 9.69
N THR A 179 -9.43 11.04 9.05
CA THR A 179 -10.73 10.34 9.12
C THR A 179 -10.66 8.99 8.43
N ILE A 180 -10.00 8.90 7.27
CA ILE A 180 -9.77 7.65 6.54
C ILE A 180 -8.96 6.68 7.41
N GLU A 181 -7.85 7.13 8.00
CA GLU A 181 -7.00 6.31 8.86
C GLU A 181 -7.72 5.84 10.12
N GLN A 182 -8.48 6.72 10.78
CA GLN A 182 -9.29 6.34 11.93
C GLN A 182 -10.30 5.24 11.57
N LYS A 183 -11.03 5.41 10.46
CA LYS A 183 -12.04 4.44 10.03
C LYS A 183 -11.43 3.13 9.59
N ARG A 184 -10.24 3.13 8.99
CA ARG A 184 -9.46 1.92 8.72
C ARG A 184 -9.13 1.18 10.00
N HIS A 185 -8.65 1.90 11.01
CA HIS A 185 -8.31 1.28 12.28
C HIS A 185 -9.56 0.65 12.95
N GLU A 186 -10.72 1.31 12.87
CA GLU A 186 -11.99 0.74 13.30
C GLU A 186 -12.40 -0.49 12.49
N LEU A 187 -12.22 -0.46 11.16
CA LEU A 187 -12.51 -1.60 10.27
C LEU A 187 -11.62 -2.79 10.61
N LEU A 188 -10.31 -2.56 10.80
CA LEU A 188 -9.33 -3.59 11.17
C LEU A 188 -9.68 -4.25 12.51
N LYS A 189 -10.06 -3.47 13.52
CA LYS A 189 -10.55 -4.00 14.79
C LYS A 189 -11.85 -4.81 14.65
N LEU A 190 -12.73 -4.39 13.75
CA LEU A 190 -13.98 -5.12 13.52
C LEU A 190 -13.70 -6.49 12.89
N VAL A 191 -12.83 -6.57 11.89
CA VAL A 191 -12.50 -7.83 11.19
C VAL A 191 -11.62 -8.79 12.02
N GLU A 192 -11.04 -8.33 13.13
CA GLU A 192 -10.43 -9.24 14.12
C GLU A 192 -11.47 -10.15 14.80
N THR A 193 -12.72 -9.68 14.87
CA THR A 193 -13.81 -10.36 15.59
C THR A 193 -14.96 -10.79 14.69
N THR A 194 -14.92 -10.43 13.41
CA THR A 194 -15.99 -10.68 12.44
C THR A 194 -15.42 -11.04 11.06
N VAL A 195 -16.26 -11.59 10.18
CA VAL A 195 -15.86 -11.97 8.82
C VAL A 195 -16.03 -10.82 7.84
N TRP A 196 -15.23 -10.80 6.78
CA TRP A 196 -15.26 -9.74 5.75
C TRP A 196 -16.59 -9.60 5.00
N THR A 197 -17.41 -10.65 5.01
CA THR A 197 -18.74 -10.66 4.41
C THR A 197 -19.83 -10.09 5.31
N ASP A 198 -19.48 -9.73 6.55
CA ASP A 198 -20.43 -9.13 7.48
C ASP A 198 -20.94 -7.80 6.91
N PRO A 199 -22.27 -7.57 6.88
CA PRO A 199 -22.83 -6.32 6.35
C PRO A 199 -22.26 -5.05 6.98
N THR A 200 -21.84 -5.12 8.25
CA THR A 200 -21.22 -4.01 8.99
C THR A 200 -19.80 -3.73 8.50
N VAL A 201 -19.04 -4.79 8.22
CA VAL A 201 -17.69 -4.69 7.63
C VAL A 201 -17.78 -4.12 6.22
N LEU A 202 -18.71 -4.62 5.41
CA LEU A 202 -18.96 -4.09 4.07
C LEU A 202 -19.35 -2.61 4.11
N ALA A 203 -20.30 -2.22 4.96
CA ALA A 203 -20.74 -0.83 5.08
C ALA A 203 -19.61 0.13 5.53
N LYS A 204 -18.74 -0.31 6.46
CA LYS A 204 -17.56 0.47 6.87
C LYS A 204 -16.53 0.57 5.75
N SER A 205 -16.32 -0.50 5.00
CA SER A 205 -15.45 -0.49 3.82
C SER A 205 -15.96 0.53 2.77
N GLU A 206 -17.25 0.52 2.46
CA GLU A 206 -17.86 1.49 1.54
C GLU A 206 -17.77 2.94 2.05
N GLU A 207 -17.84 3.15 3.36
CA GLU A 207 -17.65 4.48 3.94
C GLU A 207 -16.23 4.99 3.71
N ILE A 208 -15.23 4.15 3.95
CA ILE A 208 -13.82 4.46 3.65
C ILE A 208 -13.69 4.71 2.14
N ASP A 209 -14.40 3.96 1.29
CA ASP A 209 -14.37 4.16 -0.16
C ASP A 209 -14.80 5.58 -0.55
N ARG A 210 -15.89 6.07 0.05
CA ARG A 210 -16.38 7.41 -0.24
C ARG A 210 -15.39 8.49 0.17
N LEU A 211 -14.74 8.31 1.31
CA LEU A 211 -13.77 9.28 1.83
C LEU A 211 -12.50 9.31 1.00
N VAL A 212 -11.99 8.14 0.62
CA VAL A 212 -10.82 8.05 -0.25
C VAL A 212 -11.15 8.63 -1.64
N THR A 213 -12.33 8.37 -2.20
CA THR A 213 -12.78 9.02 -3.45
C THR A 213 -12.68 10.54 -3.36
N LEU A 214 -13.22 11.09 -2.27
CA LEU A 214 -13.21 12.52 -2.01
C LEU A 214 -11.77 13.03 -1.91
N TYR A 215 -10.88 12.27 -1.29
CA TYR A 215 -9.46 12.60 -1.24
C TYR A 215 -8.87 12.73 -2.65
N TYR A 216 -9.10 11.77 -3.57
CA TYR A 216 -8.55 11.85 -4.94
C TYR A 216 -9.08 13.04 -5.72
N ARG A 217 -10.38 13.35 -5.57
CA ARG A 217 -10.98 14.54 -6.19
C ARG A 217 -10.33 15.83 -5.69
N LEU A 218 -10.14 15.95 -4.37
CA LEU A 218 -9.48 17.10 -3.77
C LEU A 218 -8.01 17.19 -4.18
N TRP A 219 -7.31 16.06 -4.23
CA TRP A 219 -5.92 15.95 -4.67
C TRP A 219 -5.73 16.42 -6.13
N ASN A 220 -6.57 15.95 -7.04
CA ASN A 220 -6.53 16.36 -8.44
C ASN A 220 -6.81 17.85 -8.61
N LYS A 221 -7.74 18.41 -7.83
CA LYS A 221 -8.02 19.85 -7.82
C LYS A 221 -6.83 20.68 -7.34
N VAL A 222 -6.10 20.21 -6.32
CA VAL A 222 -4.87 20.88 -5.83
C VAL A 222 -3.77 20.86 -6.88
N ARG A 223 -3.62 19.76 -7.62
CA ARG A 223 -2.61 19.66 -8.70
C ARG A 223 -2.98 20.42 -9.97
N ASN A 224 -4.27 20.49 -10.32
CA ASN A 224 -4.77 21.12 -11.54
C ASN A 224 -5.97 22.03 -11.26
N PRO A 225 -5.74 23.26 -10.75
CA PRO A 225 -6.82 24.15 -10.32
C PRO A 225 -7.76 24.60 -11.45
N ASN A 226 -7.36 24.45 -12.71
CA ASN A 226 -8.13 24.87 -13.90
C ASN A 226 -8.97 23.76 -14.55
N ARG A 227 -8.98 22.53 -14.03
CA ARG A 227 -9.78 21.43 -14.58
C ARG A 227 -11.15 21.39 -13.89
N SER A 228 -12.22 21.73 -14.61
CA SER A 228 -13.59 21.66 -14.09
C SER A 228 -14.04 20.22 -13.93
N LEU A 229 -14.73 19.91 -12.82
CA LEU A 229 -15.31 18.60 -12.54
C LEU A 229 -16.45 18.33 -13.54
N SER A 230 -16.23 17.42 -14.49
CA SER A 230 -17.28 16.77 -15.28
C SER A 230 -17.54 15.37 -14.75
#